data_AF-A0A2W6DA85-F1
#
_entry.id   AF-A0A2W6DA85-F1
#
_cell.length_a   1.000
_cell.length_b   1.000
_cell.length_c   1.000
_cell.angle_alpha   90.00
_cell.angle_beta   90.00
_cell.angle_gamma   90.00
#
_symmetry.space_group_name_H-M   'P 1'
#
loop_
_entity.id
_entity.type
_entity.pdbx_description
1 polymer ?
#
loop_
_entity_poly.entity_id
_entity_poly.type
_entity_poly.pdbx_seq_one_letter_code
_entity_poly.pdbx_strand_id
1 'polypeptide(L)'
;AGAAVDVFPVEPKGRGDEFVSELRGLPNVVLTPHIGGSTEEAQQDIGRFVAAKFRDFVLDGSTAMSVNLPGLALPQAPGTSRLVLIHRNVPGVMATVNGVLAEHKVNVEAQLLGTRGEFGYVVTDVSASYTDQMVAELRALPETVRLRLL
;
A
#
# COMPACT_ATOMS: atom_id res chain seq x y z
N ALA A 1 4.61 14.51 -42.56
CA ALA A 1 4.49 14.43 -41.07
C ALA A 1 3.19 13.73 -40.72
N GLY A 2 3.06 13.10 -39.54
CA GLY A 2 1.89 12.33 -39.08
C GLY A 2 1.98 12.03 -37.57
N ALA A 3 0.99 11.33 -37.00
CA ALA A 3 0.91 11.03 -35.55
C ALA A 3 0.33 9.64 -35.24
N ALA A 4 0.63 9.12 -34.05
CA ALA A 4 -0.04 7.96 -33.46
C ALA A 4 -0.45 8.30 -32.02
N VAL A 5 -1.71 8.05 -31.66
CA VAL A 5 -2.29 8.44 -30.35
C VAL A 5 -3.06 7.27 -29.76
N ASP A 6 -2.73 6.91 -28.52
CA ASP A 6 -3.34 5.78 -27.80
C ASP A 6 -4.27 6.21 -26.66
N VAL A 7 -4.05 7.39 -26.08
CA VAL A 7 -4.84 7.89 -24.93
C VAL A 7 -5.51 9.21 -25.27
N PHE A 8 -6.73 9.42 -24.75
CA PHE A 8 -7.55 10.58 -25.08
C PHE A 8 -8.14 11.24 -23.81
N PRO A 9 -8.48 12.55 -23.85
CA PRO A 9 -9.07 13.22 -22.69
C PRO A 9 -10.41 12.62 -22.24
N VAL A 10 -11.20 12.13 -23.20
CA VAL A 10 -12.46 11.43 -22.97
C VAL A 10 -12.40 10.11 -23.71
N GLU A 11 -12.51 9.02 -22.97
CA GLU A 11 -12.48 7.66 -23.50
C GLU A 11 -13.85 6.98 -23.35
N PRO A 12 -14.23 6.09 -24.28
CA PRO A 12 -15.41 5.25 -24.13
C PRO A 12 -15.37 4.46 -22.81
N LYS A 13 -16.50 4.35 -22.10
CA LYS A 13 -16.52 3.68 -20.78
C LYS A 13 -16.58 2.16 -20.92
N GLY A 14 -17.14 1.68 -22.02
CA GLY A 14 -17.30 0.27 -22.29
C GLY A 14 -17.31 -0.06 -23.77
N ARG A 15 -17.35 -1.37 -24.04
CA ARG A 15 -17.43 -1.89 -25.39
C ARG A 15 -18.78 -1.51 -26.01
N GLY A 16 -18.75 -0.87 -27.19
CA GLY A 16 -19.95 -0.44 -27.90
C GLY A 16 -20.28 1.04 -27.75
N ASP A 17 -19.65 1.75 -26.81
CA ASP A 17 -19.71 3.20 -26.73
C ASP A 17 -18.99 3.84 -27.93
N GLU A 18 -19.55 4.92 -28.48
CA GLU A 18 -18.90 5.62 -29.59
C GLU A 18 -17.64 6.37 -29.11
N PHE A 19 -16.54 6.19 -29.84
CA PHE A 19 -15.34 7.01 -29.67
C PHE A 19 -15.44 8.28 -30.52
N VAL A 20 -15.39 9.45 -29.89
CA VAL A 20 -15.43 10.76 -30.56
C VAL A 20 -14.10 11.48 -30.35
N SER A 21 -13.47 11.89 -31.45
CA SER A 21 -12.24 12.68 -31.45
C SER A 21 -12.12 13.44 -32.77
N GLU A 22 -11.62 14.68 -32.71
CA GLU A 22 -11.32 15.51 -33.88
C GLU A 22 -10.25 14.88 -34.80
N LEU A 23 -9.51 13.89 -34.28
CA LEU A 23 -8.46 13.20 -35.02
C LEU A 23 -9.00 12.09 -35.94
N ARG A 24 -10.29 11.72 -35.85
CA ARG A 24 -10.90 10.69 -36.71
C ARG A 24 -10.87 11.15 -38.18
N GLY A 25 -10.50 10.24 -39.08
CA GLY A 25 -10.51 10.49 -40.53
C GLY A 25 -9.31 11.24 -41.08
N LEU A 26 -8.36 11.68 -40.23
CA LEU A 26 -7.12 12.27 -40.70
C LEU A 26 -6.23 11.19 -41.36
N PRO A 27 -5.74 11.40 -42.61
CA PRO A 27 -5.16 10.34 -43.43
C PRO A 27 -3.80 9.81 -42.96
N ASN A 28 -3.14 10.52 -42.05
CA ASN A 28 -1.79 10.26 -41.54
C ASN A 28 -1.76 10.13 -40.01
N VAL A 29 -2.88 9.71 -39.41
CA VAL A 29 -3.04 9.54 -37.96
C VAL A 29 -3.51 8.14 -37.63
N VAL A 30 -2.77 7.44 -36.78
CA VAL A 30 -3.17 6.14 -36.20
C VAL A 30 -3.76 6.37 -34.82
N LEU A 31 -4.96 5.85 -34.58
CA LEU A 31 -5.63 5.92 -33.29
C LEU A 31 -5.79 4.51 -32.73
N THR A 32 -5.32 4.28 -31.51
CA THR A 32 -5.46 3.00 -30.81
C THR A 32 -6.26 3.19 -29.52
N PRO A 33 -7.09 2.22 -29.10
CA PRO A 33 -8.04 2.41 -28.00
C PRO A 33 -7.41 2.10 -26.63
N HIS A 34 -6.39 2.86 -26.23
CA HIS A 34 -5.69 2.71 -24.94
C HIS A 34 -5.15 1.29 -24.71
N ILE A 35 -4.50 0.74 -25.73
CA ILE A 35 -3.99 -0.64 -25.73
C ILE A 35 -2.47 -0.72 -25.69
N GLY A 36 -1.76 0.39 -25.46
CA GLY A 36 -0.30 0.43 -25.41
C GLY A 36 0.33 -0.56 -24.43
N GLY A 37 -0.37 -0.89 -23.33
CA GLY A 37 0.05 -1.92 -22.36
C GLY A 37 -0.80 -3.20 -22.37
N SER A 38 -1.71 -3.37 -23.33
CA SER A 38 -2.67 -4.48 -23.36
C SER A 38 -2.12 -5.70 -24.10
N THR A 39 -1.01 -6.28 -23.62
CA THR A 39 -0.44 -7.53 -24.15
C THR A 39 -0.47 -8.65 -23.11
N GLU A 40 -0.36 -9.91 -23.57
CA GLU A 40 -0.36 -11.08 -22.67
C GLU A 40 0.86 -11.07 -21.73
N GLU A 41 2.02 -10.62 -22.21
CA GLU A 41 3.24 -10.46 -21.42
C GLU A 41 3.06 -9.40 -20.33
N ALA A 42 2.46 -8.25 -20.68
CA ALA A 42 2.15 -7.21 -19.71
C ALA A 42 1.18 -7.71 -18.64
N GLN A 43 0.15 -8.48 -19.00
CA GLN A 43 -0.77 -9.10 -18.05
C GLN A 43 -0.06 -10.11 -17.13
N GLN A 44 0.86 -10.90 -17.66
CA GLN A 44 1.68 -11.83 -16.88
C GLN A 44 2.53 -11.09 -15.83
N ASP A 45 3.17 -10.00 -16.23
CA ASP A 45 4.03 -9.21 -15.34
C ASP A 45 3.21 -8.43 -14.31
N ILE A 46 2.05 -7.88 -14.68
CA ILE A 46 1.09 -7.29 -13.74
C ILE A 46 0.68 -8.33 -12.70
N GLY A 47 0.32 -9.54 -13.12
CA GLY A 47 -0.06 -10.62 -12.23
C GLY A 47 1.04 -10.95 -11.21
N ARG A 48 2.28 -11.12 -11.67
CA ARG A 48 3.44 -11.36 -10.79
C ARG A 48 3.70 -10.21 -9.84
N PHE A 49 3.72 -8.98 -10.36
CA PHE A 49 4.04 -7.79 -9.59
C PHE A 49 3.01 -7.54 -8.48
N VAL A 50 1.73 -7.54 -8.82
CA VAL A 50 0.65 -7.28 -7.86
C VAL A 50 0.54 -8.41 -6.83
N ALA A 51 0.67 -9.67 -7.24
CA ALA A 51 0.69 -10.80 -6.32
C ALA A 51 1.86 -10.71 -5.33
N ALA A 52 3.05 -10.30 -5.79
CA ALA A 52 4.19 -10.07 -4.92
C ALA A 52 3.90 -8.95 -3.90
N LYS A 53 3.26 -7.84 -4.30
CA LYS A 53 2.86 -6.78 -3.37
C LYS A 53 1.86 -7.25 -2.31
N PHE A 54 0.90 -8.08 -2.68
CA PHE A 54 -0.01 -8.69 -1.69
C PHE A 54 0.74 -9.62 -0.74
N ARG A 55 1.62 -10.47 -1.26
CA ARG A 55 2.45 -11.37 -0.45
C ARG A 55 3.27 -10.58 0.56
N ASP A 56 4.01 -9.57 0.12
CA ASP A 56 4.87 -8.76 1.00
C ASP A 56 4.00 -8.08 2.07
N PHE A 57 2.92 -7.39 1.69
CA PHE A 57 1.98 -6.79 2.66
C PHE A 57 1.40 -7.80 3.67
N VAL A 58 1.12 -9.02 3.24
CA VAL A 58 0.58 -10.07 4.12
C VAL A 58 1.64 -10.63 5.05
N LEU A 59 2.85 -10.89 4.57
CA LEU A 59 3.90 -11.57 5.32
C LEU A 59 4.77 -10.63 6.15
N ASP A 60 5.14 -9.48 5.60
CA ASP A 60 6.09 -8.55 6.22
C ASP A 60 5.49 -7.17 6.53
N GLY A 61 4.26 -6.89 6.07
CA GLY A 61 3.59 -5.61 6.31
C GLY A 61 4.12 -4.46 5.45
N SER A 62 4.88 -4.75 4.38
CA SER A 62 5.36 -3.76 3.42
C SER A 62 4.20 -3.13 2.66
N THR A 63 4.26 -1.80 2.55
CA THR A 63 3.35 -0.99 1.75
C THR A 63 4.11 -0.26 0.65
N ALA A 64 5.32 -0.71 0.30
CA ALA A 64 6.11 -0.13 -0.77
C ALA A 64 5.33 -0.12 -2.10
N MET A 65 5.31 1.03 -2.77
CA MET A 65 4.50 1.29 -3.98
C MET A 65 2.99 1.26 -3.75
N SER A 66 2.51 1.34 -2.50
CA SER A 66 1.09 1.53 -2.22
C SER A 66 0.61 2.87 -2.79
N VAL A 67 -0.56 2.83 -3.43
CA VAL A 67 -1.21 4.02 -4.00
C VAL A 67 -2.06 4.77 -2.98
N ASN A 68 -2.36 4.16 -1.82
CA ASN A 68 -3.28 4.70 -0.81
C ASN A 68 -2.77 4.64 0.64
N LEU A 69 -1.61 4.04 0.90
CA LEU A 69 -0.92 4.08 2.19
C LEU A 69 0.45 4.78 2.05
N PRO A 70 1.08 5.19 3.16
CA PRO A 70 2.49 5.55 3.16
C PRO A 70 3.34 4.37 2.66
N GLY A 71 4.29 4.62 1.76
CA GLY A 71 5.13 3.56 1.18
C GLY A 71 6.27 3.18 2.12
N LEU A 72 6.12 2.06 2.84
CA LEU A 72 7.12 1.57 3.81
C LEU A 72 7.59 0.17 3.46
N ALA A 73 8.87 -0.09 3.75
CA ALA A 73 9.45 -1.43 3.75
C ALA A 73 10.48 -1.50 4.87
N LEU A 74 10.18 -2.28 5.91
CA LEU A 74 11.10 -2.53 7.02
C LEU A 74 11.67 -3.96 6.88
N PRO A 75 12.97 -4.13 6.62
CA PRO A 75 13.60 -5.45 6.65
C PRO A 75 13.39 -6.11 8.02
N GLN A 76 12.95 -7.36 8.04
CA GLN A 76 12.71 -8.07 9.30
C GLN A 76 14.00 -8.70 9.82
N ALA A 77 14.31 -8.45 11.09
CA ALA A 77 15.43 -9.09 11.77
C ALA A 77 15.05 -10.49 12.26
N PRO A 78 15.94 -11.50 12.15
CA PRO A 78 15.71 -12.83 12.72
C PRO A 78 15.42 -12.76 14.23
N GLY A 79 14.49 -13.58 14.71
CA GLY A 79 14.17 -13.68 16.14
C GLY A 79 13.28 -12.54 16.68
N THR A 80 12.70 -11.72 15.80
CA THR A 80 11.73 -10.67 16.17
C THR A 80 10.31 -11.07 15.82
N SER A 81 9.34 -10.52 16.55
CA SER A 81 7.92 -10.56 16.20
C SER A 81 7.49 -9.21 15.65
N ARG A 82 6.60 -9.19 14.65
CA ARG A 82 6.25 -7.95 13.96
C ARG A 82 4.81 -7.53 14.26
N LEU A 83 4.65 -6.29 14.69
CA LEU A 83 3.36 -5.61 14.84
C LEU A 83 3.19 -4.60 13.72
N VAL A 84 2.02 -4.60 13.11
CA VAL A 84 1.63 -3.61 12.11
C VAL A 84 0.39 -2.89 12.62
N LEU A 85 0.49 -1.57 12.77
CA LEU A 85 -0.59 -0.73 13.27
C LEU A 85 -0.93 0.37 12.27
N ILE A 86 -2.19 0.37 11.84
CA ILE A 86 -2.84 1.51 11.21
C ILE A 86 -3.52 2.30 12.31
N HIS A 87 -3.24 3.59 12.39
CA HIS A 87 -3.79 4.47 13.43
C HIS A 87 -4.22 5.82 12.85
N ARG A 88 -5.03 6.57 13.60
CA ARG A 88 -5.32 7.97 13.32
C ARG A 88 -4.05 8.80 13.51
N ASN A 89 -3.79 9.71 12.58
CA ASN A 89 -2.62 10.57 12.58
C ASN A 89 -2.84 11.77 13.51
N VAL A 90 -2.76 11.54 14.82
CA VAL A 90 -2.92 12.57 15.86
C VAL A 90 -1.66 12.67 16.72
N PRO A 91 -1.33 13.87 17.25
CA PRO A 91 -0.18 14.04 18.14
C PRO A 91 -0.23 13.09 19.34
N GLY A 92 0.93 12.55 19.73
CA GLY A 92 1.06 11.69 20.91
C GLY A 92 0.79 10.20 20.68
N VAL A 93 0.17 9.81 19.56
CA VAL A 93 -0.17 8.39 19.29
C VAL A 93 1.02 7.44 19.40
N MET A 94 2.20 7.82 18.89
CA MET A 94 3.40 6.98 19.02
C MET A 94 3.95 6.93 20.44
N ALA A 95 3.78 7.99 21.23
CA ALA A 95 4.15 7.97 22.64
C ALA A 95 3.23 7.01 23.41
N THR A 96 1.92 7.02 23.12
CA THR A 96 0.95 6.07 23.68
C THR A 96 1.28 4.63 23.30
N VAL A 97 1.50 4.36 22.01
CA VAL A 97 1.83 3.02 21.51
C VAL A 97 3.12 2.49 22.14
N ASN A 98 4.19 3.30 22.13
CA ASN A 98 5.46 2.90 22.72
C ASN A 98 5.37 2.81 24.26
N GLY A 99 4.49 3.58 24.90
CA GLY A 99 4.17 3.47 26.32
C GLY A 99 3.58 2.11 26.69
N VAL A 100 2.59 1.62 25.92
CA VAL A 100 2.04 0.28 26.11
C VAL A 100 3.13 -0.79 25.97
N LEU A 101 3.98 -0.71 24.93
CA LEU A 101 5.09 -1.66 24.78
C LEU A 101 6.05 -1.62 26.00
N ALA A 102 6.35 -0.43 26.52
CA ALA A 102 7.21 -0.26 27.68
C ALA A 102 6.60 -0.81 28.98
N GLU A 103 5.30 -0.62 29.21
CA GLU A 103 4.57 -1.16 30.38
C GLU A 103 4.61 -2.69 30.42
N HIS A 104 4.52 -3.33 29.24
CA HIS A 104 4.64 -4.78 29.08
C HIS A 104 6.10 -5.25 28.97
N LYS A 105 7.08 -4.35 29.15
CA LYS A 105 8.52 -4.64 29.09
C LYS A 105 8.97 -5.28 27.77
N VAL A 106 8.34 -4.89 26.66
CA VAL A 106 8.64 -5.39 25.31
C VAL A 106 9.65 -4.45 24.65
N ASN A 107 10.79 -4.98 24.22
CA ASN A 107 11.81 -4.19 23.53
C ASN A 107 11.42 -3.95 22.07
N VAL A 108 11.63 -2.73 21.58
CA VAL A 108 11.48 -2.38 20.17
C VAL A 108 12.83 -2.52 19.48
N GLU A 109 12.93 -3.47 18.55
CA GLU A 109 14.16 -3.76 17.80
C GLU A 109 14.28 -2.86 16.57
N ALA A 110 13.16 -2.59 15.90
CA ALA A 110 13.08 -1.66 14.80
C ALA A 110 11.66 -1.10 14.68
N GLN A 111 11.53 0.15 14.23
CA GLN A 111 10.24 0.77 14.03
C GLN A 111 10.31 1.73 12.83
N LEU A 112 9.35 1.62 11.93
CA LEU A 112 9.22 2.50 10.77
C LEU A 112 7.80 3.01 10.66
N LEU A 113 7.64 4.32 10.73
CA LEU A 113 6.37 5.04 10.62
C LEU A 113 6.32 5.83 9.32
N GLY A 114 5.17 5.78 8.66
CA GLY A 114 4.78 6.73 7.63
C GLY A 114 3.38 7.26 7.90
N THR A 115 3.11 8.49 7.49
CA THR A 115 1.78 9.11 7.63
C THR A 115 1.29 9.63 6.29
N ARG A 116 -0.02 9.61 6.08
CA ARG A 116 -0.68 10.15 4.88
C ARG A 116 -2.08 10.63 5.25
N GLY A 117 -2.29 11.94 5.19
CA GLY A 117 -3.55 12.55 5.61
C GLY A 117 -3.88 12.22 7.06
N GLU A 118 -5.06 11.66 7.27
CA GLU A 118 -5.61 11.34 8.61
C GLU A 118 -5.08 10.02 9.19
N PHE A 119 -4.23 9.28 8.48
CA PHE A 119 -3.76 7.96 8.89
C PHE A 119 -2.24 7.89 9.02
N GLY A 120 -1.81 7.12 10.01
CA GLY A 120 -0.45 6.62 10.15
C GLY A 120 -0.40 5.10 9.97
N TYR A 121 0.71 4.62 9.44
CA TYR A 121 1.03 3.21 9.27
C TYR A 121 2.39 2.98 9.90
N VAL A 122 2.46 2.17 10.95
CA VAL A 122 3.70 1.84 11.64
C VAL A 122 3.92 0.34 11.63
N VAL A 123 5.13 -0.05 11.25
CA VAL A 123 5.65 -1.41 11.38
C VAL A 123 6.65 -1.40 12.53
N THR A 124 6.43 -2.24 13.54
CA THR A 124 7.29 -2.34 14.72
C THR A 124 7.73 -3.79 14.89
N ASP A 125 9.04 -4.02 14.83
CA ASP A 125 9.66 -5.27 15.23
C ASP A 125 9.96 -5.20 16.72
N VAL A 126 9.53 -6.22 17.45
CA VAL A 126 9.74 -6.36 18.89
C VAL A 126 10.46 -7.66 19.21
N SER A 127 11.04 -7.75 20.41
CA SER A 127 11.51 -9.01 20.98
C SER A 127 10.40 -10.08 20.92
N ALA A 128 10.75 -11.35 20.66
CA ALA A 128 9.82 -12.46 20.39
C ALA A 128 8.72 -12.74 21.45
N SER A 129 8.75 -12.06 22.60
CA SER A 129 7.72 -12.13 23.62
C SER A 129 6.79 -10.93 23.57
N TYR A 130 5.51 -11.16 23.29
CA TYR A 130 4.41 -10.23 23.56
C TYR A 130 3.30 -10.96 24.33
N THR A 131 2.42 -10.19 24.99
CA THR A 131 1.30 -10.75 25.76
C THR A 131 -0.03 -10.48 25.05
N ASP A 132 -1.02 -11.36 25.23
CA ASP A 132 -2.38 -11.13 24.74
C ASP A 132 -2.97 -9.83 25.32
N GLN A 133 -2.58 -9.48 26.55
CA GLN A 133 -2.98 -8.24 27.20
C GLN A 133 -2.44 -7.00 26.46
N MET A 134 -1.14 -6.98 26.12
CA MET A 134 -0.54 -5.90 25.33
C MET A 134 -1.26 -5.72 23.99
N VAL A 135 -1.56 -6.83 23.31
CA VAL A 135 -2.29 -6.82 22.03
C VAL A 135 -3.70 -6.26 22.20
N ALA A 136 -4.40 -6.64 23.27
CA ALA A 136 -5.73 -6.13 23.58
C ALA A 136 -5.72 -4.63 23.88
N GLU A 137 -4.73 -4.15 24.65
CA GLU A 137 -4.55 -2.72 24.96
C GLU A 137 -4.26 -1.90 23.70
N LEU A 138 -3.33 -2.34 22.84
CA LEU A 138 -3.06 -1.68 21.56
C LEU A 138 -4.29 -1.65 20.64
N ARG A 139 -5.10 -2.71 20.63
CA ARG A 139 -6.37 -2.75 19.86
C ARG A 139 -7.43 -1.80 20.43
N ALA A 140 -7.43 -1.58 21.73
CA ALA A 140 -8.42 -0.76 22.42
C ALA A 140 -8.12 0.74 22.37
N LEU A 141 -6.91 1.15 21.97
CA LEU A 141 -6.57 2.57 21.82
C LEU A 141 -7.56 3.25 20.86
N PRO A 142 -8.09 4.45 21.19
CA PRO A 142 -9.08 5.14 20.36
C PRO A 142 -8.51 5.56 18.99
N GLU A 143 -7.20 5.70 18.89
CA GLU A 143 -6.50 6.00 17.64
C GLU A 143 -6.30 4.76 16.76
N THR A 144 -6.40 3.54 17.31
CA THR A 144 -6.17 2.31 16.54
C THR A 144 -7.28 2.09 15.52
N VAL A 145 -6.88 2.01 14.24
CA VAL A 145 -7.77 1.63 13.14
C VAL A 145 -7.68 0.13 12.89
N ARG A 146 -6.45 -0.41 12.85
CA ARG A 146 -6.22 -1.85 12.65
C ARG A 146 -4.86 -2.27 13.18
N LEU A 147 -4.84 -3.33 13.98
CA LEU A 147 -3.62 -4.01 14.41
C LEU A 147 -3.51 -5.40 13.76
N ARG A 148 -2.32 -5.76 13.29
CA ARG A 148 -1.94 -7.11 12.84
C ARG A 148 -0.66 -7.55 13.54
N LEU A 149 -0.59 -8.85 13.82
CA LEU A 149 0.62 -9.54 14.30
C LEU A 149 1.11 -10.42 13.15
N LEU A 150 2.41 -10.36 12.87
CA LEU A 150 3.11 -11.11 11.82
C LEU A 150 4.26 -11.92 12.44
#